data_AF-A0A524IGE0-F1
#
_entry.id   AF-A0A524IGE0-F1
#
_cell.length_a   1.000
_cell.length_b   1.000
_cell.length_c   1.000
_cell.angle_alpha   90.00
_cell.angle_beta   90.00
_cell.angle_gamma   90.00
#
_symmetry.space_group_name_H-M   'P 1'
#
loop_
_entity.id
_entity.type
_entity.pdbx_description
1 polymer ?
#
loop_
_entity_poly.entity_id
_entity_poly.type
_entity_poly.pdbx_seq_one_letter_code
_entity_poly.pdbx_strand_id
1 'polypeptide(L)'
;PMLSLQNAFGEDELREFDARIRRHLENRGYPGGGRVDPFGYTAEVKIDGLAVELTYEGGRLIRGATRGDGVRGEDVTANLKTISDIPLTIPRSSSAGPVPDVLDVRGEIFM
;
A
#
# COMPACT_ATOMS: atom_id res chain seq x y z
N PRO A 1 0.64 -0.37 -12.06
CA PRO A 1 1.80 0.51 -11.79
C PRO A 1 1.85 0.87 -10.30
N MET A 2 3.04 0.96 -9.72
CA MET A 2 3.29 1.47 -8.36
C MET A 2 3.44 2.99 -8.41
N LEU A 3 2.49 3.72 -7.82
CA LEU A 3 2.47 5.18 -7.82
C LEU A 3 3.42 5.77 -6.77
N SER A 4 3.74 7.05 -6.90
CA SER A 4 4.37 7.84 -5.83
C SER A 4 3.32 8.69 -5.10
N LEU A 5 3.70 9.22 -3.94
CA LEU A 5 2.90 10.17 -3.18
C LEU A 5 3.40 11.60 -3.42
N GLN A 6 2.48 12.55 -3.45
CA GLN A 6 2.81 13.98 -3.36
C GLN A 6 3.08 14.33 -1.90
N ASN A 7 4.00 15.26 -1.67
CA ASN A 7 4.33 15.73 -0.33
C ASN A 7 3.50 16.95 0.05
N ALA A 8 3.31 17.12 1.36
CA ALA A 8 2.90 18.37 1.96
C ALA A 8 3.92 18.74 3.05
N PHE A 9 4.37 19.98 3.08
CA PHE A 9 5.39 20.48 4.01
C PHE A 9 4.83 21.32 5.15
N GLY A 10 3.51 21.51 5.19
CA GLY A 10 2.82 22.28 6.21
C GLY A 10 1.35 21.92 6.32
N GLU A 11 0.74 22.42 7.39
CA GLU A 11 -0.67 22.16 7.71
C GLU A 11 -1.63 22.73 6.67
N ASP A 12 -1.32 23.92 6.13
CA ASP A 12 -2.17 24.57 5.11
C ASP A 12 -2.26 23.72 3.83
N GLU A 13 -1.15 23.15 3.37
CA GLU A 13 -1.12 22.26 2.20
C GLU A 13 -1.95 20.98 2.44
N LEU A 14 -1.92 20.43 3.66
CA LEU A 14 -2.76 19.29 4.04
C LEU A 14 -4.26 19.66 4.07
N ARG A 15 -4.60 20.84 4.57
CA ARG A 15 -5.99 21.35 4.59
C ARG A 15 -6.50 21.59 3.17
N GLU A 16 -5.66 22.11 2.28
CA GLU A 16 -5.99 22.26 0.85
C GLU A 16 -6.18 20.93 0.15
N PHE A 17 -5.35 19.93 0.45
CA PHE A 17 -5.52 18.56 -0.02
C PHE A 17 -6.87 17.98 0.42
N ASP A 18 -7.21 18.09 1.71
CA ASP A 18 -8.49 17.61 2.25
C ASP A 18 -9.68 18.30 1.57
N ALA A 19 -9.67 19.63 1.47
CA ALA A 19 -10.71 20.40 0.80
C ALA A 19 -10.89 20.00 -0.67
N ARG A 20 -9.79 19.67 -1.37
CA ARG A 20 -9.82 19.19 -2.76
C ARG A 20 -10.45 17.80 -2.87
N ILE A 21 -10.08 16.87 -1.99
CA ILE A 21 -10.65 15.50 -1.97
C ILE A 21 -12.14 15.55 -1.63
N ARG A 22 -12.53 16.35 -0.62
CA ARG A 22 -13.94 16.54 -0.24
C ARG A 22 -14.81 16.98 -1.41
N ARG A 23 -14.41 18.09 -2.05
CA ARG A 23 -15.09 18.61 -3.24
C ARG A 23 -15.16 17.57 -4.37
N HIS A 24 -14.09 16.79 -4.58
CA HIS A 24 -14.09 15.76 -5.63
C HIS A 24 -15.11 14.66 -5.35
N LEU A 25 -15.19 14.17 -4.13
CA LEU A 25 -16.10 13.09 -3.73
C LEU A 25 -17.56 13.57 -3.66
N GLU A 26 -17.80 14.80 -3.20
CA GLU A 26 -19.14 15.43 -3.25
C GLU A 26 -19.66 15.51 -4.69
N ASN A 27 -18.82 15.96 -5.63
CA ASN A 27 -19.15 15.99 -7.06
C ASN A 27 -19.44 14.61 -7.66
N ARG A 28 -18.97 13.54 -7.01
CA ARG A 28 -19.20 12.14 -7.40
C ARG A 28 -20.42 11.53 -6.70
N GLY A 29 -21.15 12.30 -5.89
CA GLY A 29 -22.36 11.84 -5.19
C GLY A 29 -22.10 11.14 -3.85
N TYR A 30 -20.93 11.38 -3.24
CA TYR A 30 -20.62 10.92 -1.88
C TYR A 30 -20.76 12.09 -0.89
N PRO A 31 -21.98 12.39 -0.39
CA PRO A 31 -22.20 13.50 0.51
C PRO A 31 -21.57 13.24 1.89
N GLY A 32 -21.03 14.28 2.52
CA GLY A 32 -20.60 14.22 3.91
C GLY A 32 -21.76 14.00 4.89
N GLY A 33 -21.43 13.53 6.10
CA GLY A 33 -22.38 13.46 7.23
C GLY A 33 -23.21 12.18 7.35
N GLY A 34 -22.88 11.12 6.59
CA GLY A 34 -23.47 9.79 6.76
C GLY A 34 -22.92 9.01 7.96
N ARG A 35 -23.46 7.80 8.21
CA ARG A 35 -23.04 6.92 9.32
C ARG A 35 -21.59 6.42 9.19
N VAL A 36 -21.04 6.47 7.97
CA VAL A 36 -19.63 6.32 7.65
C VAL A 36 -19.21 7.65 7.05
N ASP A 37 -18.20 8.30 7.62
CA ASP A 37 -17.61 9.49 7.03
C ASP A 37 -16.83 9.06 5.78
N PRO A 38 -17.26 9.44 4.56
CA PRO A 38 -16.49 9.11 3.34
C PRO A 38 -15.12 9.80 3.32
N PHE A 39 -14.85 10.70 4.27
CA PHE A 39 -13.61 11.45 4.42
C PHE A 39 -12.71 10.95 5.55
N GLY A 40 -12.97 9.75 6.10
CA GLY A 40 -12.07 9.14 7.07
C GLY A 40 -10.67 8.90 6.47
N TYR A 41 -9.63 9.26 7.21
CA TYR A 41 -8.24 9.03 6.83
C TYR A 41 -7.62 7.92 7.68
N THR A 42 -6.82 7.07 7.03
CA THR A 42 -5.83 6.23 7.70
C THR A 42 -4.50 6.97 7.65
N ALA A 43 -3.87 7.17 8.80
CA ALA A 43 -2.55 7.77 8.90
C ALA A 43 -1.52 6.68 9.20
N GLU A 44 -0.52 6.55 8.33
CA GLU A 44 0.58 5.61 8.47
C GLU A 44 1.90 6.37 8.57
N VAL A 45 2.86 5.83 9.33
CA VAL A 45 4.21 6.40 9.40
C VAL A 45 4.87 6.21 8.04
N LYS A 46 5.37 7.30 7.46
CA LYS A 46 6.20 7.21 6.25
C LYS A 46 7.57 6.64 6.63
N ILE A 47 7.78 5.38 6.32
CA ILE A 47 9.10 4.74 6.41
C ILE A 47 10.01 5.35 5.34
N ASP A 48 11.29 5.52 5.68
CA ASP A 48 12.32 5.94 4.74
C ASP A 48 13.14 4.72 4.33
N GLY A 49 12.69 4.06 3.27
CA GLY A 49 13.30 2.82 2.81
C GLY A 49 13.18 2.64 1.30
N LEU A 50 13.17 1.39 0.87
CA LEU A 50 12.98 1.01 -0.52
C LEU A 50 11.63 0.33 -0.69
N ALA A 51 10.77 0.92 -1.52
CA ALA A 51 9.49 0.32 -1.87
C ALA A 51 9.68 -0.96 -2.69
N VAL A 52 8.98 -2.03 -2.29
CA VAL A 52 8.97 -3.34 -2.94
C VAL A 52 7.55 -3.86 -3.12
N GLU A 53 7.39 -4.77 -4.07
CA GLU A 53 6.16 -5.55 -4.28
C GLU A 53 6.49 -7.04 -4.15
N LEU A 54 5.69 -7.76 -3.38
CA LEU A 54 5.77 -9.20 -3.16
C LEU A 54 4.53 -9.85 -3.76
N THR A 55 4.72 -10.71 -4.75
CA THR A 55 3.64 -11.49 -5.35
C THR A 55 3.60 -12.87 -4.70
N TYR A 56 2.42 -13.23 -4.20
CA TYR A 56 2.08 -14.54 -3.64
C TYR A 56 1.05 -15.23 -4.54
N GLU A 57 1.27 -16.51 -4.85
CA GLU A 57 0.37 -17.36 -5.64
C GLU A 57 0.07 -18.61 -4.84
N GLY A 58 -1.22 -18.92 -4.68
CA GLY A 58 -1.66 -19.95 -3.73
C GLY A 58 -1.11 -19.73 -2.31
N GLY A 59 -0.88 -18.46 -1.94
CA GLY A 59 -0.28 -18.05 -0.68
C GLY A 59 1.22 -18.28 -0.55
N ARG A 60 1.96 -18.68 -1.59
CA ARG A 60 3.44 -18.87 -1.54
C ARG A 60 4.15 -17.72 -2.23
N LEU A 61 5.24 -17.22 -1.65
CA LEU A 61 6.06 -16.17 -2.26
C LEU A 61 6.82 -16.72 -3.48
N ILE A 62 6.51 -16.20 -4.66
CA ILE A 62 7.09 -16.61 -5.95
C ILE A 62 7.93 -15.50 -6.56
N ARG A 63 7.60 -14.23 -6.32
CA ARG A 63 8.34 -13.09 -6.86
C ARG A 63 8.35 -11.93 -5.87
N GLY A 64 9.47 -11.23 -5.82
CA GLY A 64 9.58 -9.93 -5.19
C GLY A 64 10.38 -8.98 -6.09
N ALA A 65 9.87 -7.76 -6.27
CA ALA A 65 10.47 -6.77 -7.15
C ALA A 65 10.62 -5.41 -6.45
N THR A 66 11.64 -4.65 -6.85
CA THR A 66 11.75 -3.24 -6.45
C THR A 66 10.70 -2.41 -7.16
N ARG A 67 10.36 -1.23 -6.63
CA ARG A 67 9.46 -0.29 -7.32
C ARG A 67 10.02 0.17 -8.67
N GLY A 68 11.33 0.39 -8.76
CA GLY A 68 11.99 1.00 -9.92
C GLY A 68 11.34 2.33 -10.33
N ASP A 69 10.91 2.43 -11.59
CA ASP A 69 10.21 3.61 -12.14
C ASP A 69 8.69 3.61 -11.88
N GLY A 70 8.17 2.60 -11.17
CA GLY A 70 6.74 2.40 -10.92
C GLY A 70 6.03 1.53 -11.98
N VAL A 71 6.70 1.21 -13.09
CA VAL A 71 6.22 0.31 -14.14
C VAL A 71 7.16 -0.89 -14.30
N ARG A 72 8.47 -0.67 -14.21
CA ARG A 72 9.53 -1.67 -14.27
C ARG A 72 10.41 -1.55 -13.03
N GLY A 73 10.62 -2.70 -12.41
CA GLY A 73 11.52 -2.88 -11.28
C GLY A 73 12.47 -4.05 -11.53
N GLU A 74 13.34 -4.29 -10.54
CA GLU A 74 14.33 -5.36 -10.57
C GLU A 74 13.81 -6.56 -9.77
N ASP A 75 14.07 -7.78 -10.25
CA ASP A 75 13.79 -8.99 -9.49
C ASP A 75 14.80 -9.13 -8.35
N VAL A 76 14.31 -8.99 -7.11
CA VAL A 76 15.08 -9.11 -5.88
C VAL A 76 14.51 -10.22 -4.99
N THR A 77 13.85 -11.22 -5.59
CA THR A 77 13.17 -12.30 -4.89
C THR A 77 14.11 -13.06 -3.96
N ALA A 78 15.33 -13.37 -4.43
CA ALA A 78 16.31 -14.09 -3.63
C ALA A 78 16.71 -13.30 -2.37
N ASN A 79 16.87 -11.99 -2.50
CA ASN A 79 17.23 -11.10 -1.39
C ASN A 79 16.06 -10.98 -0.41
N LEU A 80 14.84 -10.80 -0.90
CA LEU A 80 13.65 -10.66 -0.04
C LEU A 80 13.37 -11.94 0.76
N LYS A 81 13.69 -13.12 0.21
CA LYS A 81 13.58 -14.40 0.92
C LYS A 81 14.54 -14.53 2.11
N THR A 82 15.55 -13.67 2.24
CA THR A 82 16.47 -13.69 3.40
C THR A 82 15.96 -12.85 4.58
N ILE A 83 14.92 -12.03 4.38
CA ILE A 83 14.34 -11.17 5.42
C ILE A 83 13.37 -12.00 6.26
N SER A 84 13.66 -12.18 7.55
CA SER A 84 12.89 -13.05 8.45
C SER A 84 11.41 -12.67 8.58
N ASP A 85 11.13 -11.37 8.51
CA ASP A 85 9.80 -10.82 8.73
C ASP A 85 8.92 -10.95 7.47
N ILE A 86 9.50 -11.31 6.33
CA ILE A 86 8.76 -11.62 5.11
C ILE A 86 8.38 -13.11 5.14
N PRO A 87 7.09 -13.44 5.31
CA PRO A 87 6.67 -14.83 5.31
C PRO A 87 6.82 -15.43 3.90
N LEU A 88 7.49 -16.58 3.79
CA LEU A 88 7.57 -17.32 2.52
C LEU A 88 6.23 -17.95 2.11
N THR A 89 5.30 -18.09 3.06
CA THR A 89 3.93 -18.53 2.84
C THR A 89 3.01 -17.74 3.76
N ILE A 90 1.91 -17.21 3.22
CA ILE A 90 0.95 -16.40 3.97
C ILE A 90 0.42 -17.22 5.16
N PRO A 91 0.58 -16.73 6.40
CA PRO A 91 0.03 -17.40 7.58
C PRO A 91 -1.49 -17.53 7.46
N ARG A 92 -2.01 -18.74 7.69
CA ARG A 92 -3.46 -18.95 7.75
C ARG A 92 -3.95 -18.59 9.14
N SER A 93 -4.84 -17.62 9.23
CA SER A 93 -5.55 -17.31 10.47
C SER A 93 -6.95 -17.94 10.44
N SER A 94 -7.39 -18.49 11.57
CA SER A 94 -8.76 -19.00 11.73
C SER A 94 -9.83 -17.89 11.68
N SER A 95 -9.43 -16.62 11.88
CA SER A 95 -10.30 -15.45 11.77
C SER A 95 -10.23 -14.74 10.41
N ALA A 96 -9.29 -15.13 9.53
CA ALA A 96 -9.15 -14.53 8.21
C ALA A 96 -9.88 -15.33 7.14
N GLY A 97 -10.38 -14.64 6.12
CA GLY A 97 -10.89 -15.28 4.90
C GLY A 97 -9.81 -16.05 4.13
N PRO A 98 -10.19 -16.73 3.04
CA PRO A 98 -9.22 -17.43 2.21
C PRO A 98 -8.20 -16.45 1.62
N VAL A 99 -6.94 -16.90 1.50
CA VAL A 99 -5.90 -16.16 0.78
C VAL A 99 -6.29 -16.14 -0.71
N PRO A 100 -6.25 -14.98 -1.39
CA PRO A 100 -6.49 -14.92 -2.82
C PRO A 100 -5.53 -15.82 -3.62
N ASP A 101 -5.97 -16.28 -4.80
CA ASP A 101 -5.12 -17.09 -5.68
C ASP A 101 -3.84 -16.35 -6.09
N VAL A 102 -3.95 -15.03 -6.30
CA VAL A 102 -2.83 -14.11 -6.52
C VAL A 102 -3.00 -12.93 -5.56
N LEU A 103 -1.95 -12.63 -4.79
CA LEU A 103 -1.90 -11.52 -3.85
C LEU A 103 -0.60 -10.74 -4.05
N ASP A 104 -0.72 -9.46 -4.42
CA ASP A 104 0.40 -8.52 -4.42
C ASP A 104 0.41 -7.71 -3.13
N VAL A 105 1.46 -7.87 -2.33
CA VAL A 105 1.69 -7.10 -1.10
C VAL A 105 2.74 -6.04 -1.38
N ARG A 106 2.42 -4.78 -1.08
CA ARG A 106 3.35 -3.65 -1.24
C ARG A 106 3.77 -3.14 0.11
N GLY A 107 5.05 -2.81 0.24
CA GLY A 107 5.61 -2.31 1.48
C GLY A 107 6.97 -1.67 1.26
N GLU A 108 7.60 -1.33 2.38
CA GLU A 108 8.90 -0.65 2.41
C GLU A 108 9.90 -1.52 3.17
N ILE A 109 11.07 -1.76 2.57
CA ILE A 109 12.21 -2.40 3.23
C ILE A 109 13.12 -1.31 3.77
N PHE A 110 13.50 -1.39 5.04
CA PHE A 110 14.32 -0.39 5.73
C PHE A 110 15.28 -1.06 6.72
N MET A 111 16.17 -0.26 7.33
CA MET A 111 17.16 -0.68 8.33
C MET A 111 17.15 0.24 9.54
#